data_AF-A0A6M4GUJ1-F1
#
_entry.id   AF-A0A6M4GUJ1-F1
#
_cell.length_a   1.000
_cell.length_b   1.000
_cell.length_c   1.000
_cell.angle_alpha   90.00
_cell.angle_beta   90.00
_cell.angle_gamma   90.00
#
_symmetry.space_group_name_H-M   'P 1'
#
loop_
_entity.id
_entity.type
_entity.pdbx_description
1 polymer ?
#
loop_
_entity_poly.entity_id
_entity_poly.type
_entity_poly.pdbx_seq_one_letter_code
_entity_poly.pdbx_strand_id
1 'polypeptide(L)'
;MSRQQVSFEKLFSILDQAYGKARPALCRACVTPLPMRCVPADEVSANWFVVNPVQCPHNCNVVLAEIVTQLMSEYELGRSEYGTSSRILPRQRAS
;
A
#
# COMPACT_ATOMS: atom_id res chain seq x y z
N MET A 1 15.93 7.55 7.62
CA MET A 1 16.04 6.08 7.75
C MET A 1 15.48 5.46 6.48
N SER A 2 16.09 4.39 5.97
CA SER A 2 15.56 3.66 4.80
C SER A 2 14.34 2.84 5.21
N ARG A 3 13.26 2.90 4.44
CA ARG A 3 12.07 2.06 4.66
C ARG A 3 12.39 0.58 4.48
N GLN A 4 11.71 -0.26 5.25
CA GLN A 4 11.82 -1.71 5.12
C GLN A 4 11.06 -2.19 3.88
N GLN A 5 11.73 -2.95 3.02
CA GLN A 5 11.08 -3.59 1.89
C GLN A 5 10.32 -4.85 2.35
N VAL A 6 9.05 -4.93 1.98
CA VAL A 6 8.16 -6.04 2.31
C VAL A 6 7.41 -6.54 1.07
N SER A 7 6.97 -7.80 1.10
CA SER A 7 6.07 -8.32 0.08
C SER A 7 4.69 -7.65 0.17
N PHE A 8 3.89 -7.82 -0.87
CA PHE A 8 2.51 -7.32 -0.89
C PHE A 8 1.66 -7.93 0.23
N GLU A 9 1.75 -9.25 0.39
CA GLU A 9 1.00 -10.03 1.38
C GLU A 9 1.42 -9.63 2.79
N LYS A 10 2.72 -9.38 3.00
CA LYS A 10 3.24 -8.93 4.28
C LYS A 10 2.74 -7.52 4.61
N LEU A 11 2.77 -6.60 3.65
CA LEU A 11 2.25 -5.25 3.84
C LEU A 11 0.76 -5.26 4.15
N PHE A 12 -0.03 -6.02 3.39
CA PHE A 12 -1.46 -6.17 3.64
C PHE A 12 -1.72 -6.75 5.03
N SER A 13 -0.97 -7.77 5.45
CA SER A 13 -1.11 -8.37 6.79
C SER A 13 -0.79 -7.39 7.91
N ILE A 14 0.23 -6.53 7.74
CA ILE A 14 0.58 -5.49 8.72
C ILE A 14 -0.56 -4.46 8.80
N LEU A 15 -1.03 -3.99 7.65
CA LEU A 15 -2.12 -3.01 7.57
C LEU A 15 -3.41 -3.57 8.20
N ASP A 16 -3.78 -4.81 7.88
CA ASP A 16 -4.98 -5.46 8.39
C ASP A 16 -4.94 -5.63 9.91
N GLN A 17 -3.80 -6.03 10.46
CA GLN A 17 -3.63 -6.13 11.92
C GLN A 17 -3.69 -4.78 12.61
N ALA A 18 -3.02 -3.75 12.06
CA ALA A 18 -3.01 -2.41 12.64
C ALA A 18 -4.42 -1.81 12.62
N TYR A 19 -5.08 -1.88 11.47
CA TYR A 19 -6.43 -1.36 11.30
C TYR A 19 -7.47 -2.15 12.10
N GLY A 20 -7.37 -3.48 12.13
CA GLY A 20 -8.25 -4.33 12.93
C GLY A 20 -8.19 -4.04 14.44
N LYS A 21 -7.01 -3.65 14.96
CA LYS A 21 -6.84 -3.25 16.37
C LYS A 21 -7.40 -1.86 16.67
N ALA A 22 -7.31 -0.93 15.73
CA ALA A 22 -7.69 0.46 15.93
C ALA A 22 -9.12 0.78 15.51
N ARG A 23 -9.71 -0.01 14.60
CA ARG A 23 -11.06 0.21 14.07
C ARG A 23 -12.08 0.15 15.23
N PRO A 24 -13.01 1.12 15.32
CA PRO A 24 -14.06 1.09 16.33
C PRO A 24 -14.84 -0.22 16.29
N ALA A 25 -15.05 -0.85 17.46
CA ALA A 25 -15.75 -2.14 17.57
C ALA A 25 -17.20 -2.08 17.05
N LEU A 26 -17.80 -0.90 17.02
CA LEU A 26 -19.13 -0.65 16.48
C LEU A 26 -19.17 -0.72 14.94
N CYS A 27 -18.04 -0.53 14.26
CA CYS A 27 -17.98 -0.61 12.80
C CYS A 27 -17.76 -2.05 12.34
N ARG A 28 -18.83 -2.64 11.76
CA ARG A 28 -18.78 -3.97 11.14
C ARG A 28 -18.70 -3.95 9.61
N ALA A 29 -18.83 -2.77 9.00
CA ALA A 29 -18.94 -2.62 7.54
C ALA A 29 -17.59 -2.35 6.85
N CYS A 30 -16.70 -1.57 7.48
CA CYS A 30 -15.45 -1.18 6.83
C CYS A 30 -14.44 -2.33 6.87
N VAL A 31 -13.89 -2.70 5.72
CA VAL A 31 -12.81 -3.69 5.58
C VAL A 31 -11.47 -3.00 5.36
N THR A 32 -10.38 -3.72 5.58
CA THR A 32 -9.03 -3.26 5.26
C THR A 32 -8.87 -3.14 3.74
N PRO A 33 -8.47 -1.98 3.20
CA PRO A 33 -8.22 -1.85 1.77
C PRO A 33 -6.93 -2.55 1.37
N LEU A 34 -6.86 -2.96 0.10
CA LEU A 34 -5.64 -3.50 -0.47
C LEU A 34 -4.63 -2.37 -0.75
N PRO A 35 -3.36 -2.50 -0.34
CA PRO A 35 -2.28 -1.67 -0.83
C PRO A 35 -2.21 -1.77 -2.36
N MET A 36 -1.85 -0.70 -3.04
CA MET A 36 -1.60 -0.70 -4.48
C MET A 36 -0.26 -0.04 -4.75
N ARG A 37 0.55 -0.66 -5.60
CA ARG A 37 1.83 -0.09 -6.01
C ARG A 37 1.60 1.17 -6.84
N CYS A 38 2.40 2.19 -6.58
CA CYS A 38 2.47 3.40 -7.41
C CYS A 38 3.93 3.78 -7.70
N VAL A 39 4.10 4.70 -8.65
CA VAL A 39 5.36 5.42 -8.81
C VAL A 39 5.38 6.52 -7.74
N PRO A 40 6.40 6.57 -6.86
CA PRO A 40 6.53 7.65 -5.88
C PRO A 40 6.59 9.02 -6.56
N ALA A 41 5.99 10.04 -5.93
CA ALA A 41 6.05 11.42 -6.44
C ALA A 41 7.45 12.04 -6.26
N ASP A 42 8.18 11.60 -5.24
CA ASP A 42 9.53 12.05 -4.87
C ASP A 42 10.27 10.92 -4.12
N GLU A 43 11.52 11.18 -3.74
CA GLU A 43 12.38 10.22 -3.01
C GLU A 43 11.90 9.95 -1.57
N VAL A 44 11.02 10.80 -1.05
CA VAL A 44 10.50 10.70 0.32
C VAL A 44 9.07 10.18 0.36
N SER A 45 8.49 9.77 -0.76
CA SER A 45 7.16 9.18 -0.87
C SER A 45 7.25 7.65 -0.89
N ALA A 46 6.27 6.97 -0.26
CA ALA A 46 6.17 5.52 -0.38
C ALA A 46 5.77 5.11 -1.80
N ASN A 47 6.17 3.90 -2.21
CA ASN A 47 5.83 3.34 -3.52
C ASN A 47 4.49 2.59 -3.55
N TRP A 48 3.59 2.92 -2.63
CA TRP A 48 2.27 2.32 -2.51
C TRP A 48 1.28 3.27 -1.85
N PHE A 49 -0.01 3.03 -2.07
CA PHE A 49 -1.11 3.76 -1.45
C PHE A 49 -2.32 2.84 -1.22
N VAL A 50 -3.35 3.32 -0.52
CA VAL A 50 -4.66 2.66 -0.45
C VAL A 50 -5.74 3.63 -0.94
N VAL A 51 -6.81 3.09 -1.52
CA VAL A 51 -8.01 3.89 -1.78
C VAL A 51 -8.74 4.06 -0.46
N ASN A 52 -8.91 5.31 -0.03
CA ASN A 52 -9.62 5.60 1.20
C ASN A 52 -11.12 5.31 0.99
N PRO A 53 -11.77 4.48 1.82
CA PRO A 53 -13.18 4.16 1.66
C PRO A 53 -14.08 5.37 1.94
N VAL A 54 -15.33 5.26 1.49
CA VAL A 54 -16.42 6.23 1.68
C VAL A 54 -16.59 6.58 3.16
N GLN A 55 -17.01 7.81 3.45
CA GLN A 55 -17.22 8.32 4.82
C GLN A 55 -18.04 7.31 5.66
N CYS A 56 -17.43 6.84 6.74
CA CYS A 56 -18.06 5.92 7.70
C CYS A 56 -18.59 6.73 8.89
N PRO A 57 -19.80 6.46 9.41
CA PRO A 57 -20.32 7.13 10.62
C PRO A 57 -19.43 6.96 11.87
N HIS A 58 -18.52 5.98 11.83
CA HIS A 58 -17.55 5.72 12.90
C HIS A 58 -16.15 6.29 12.60
N ASN A 59 -16.02 7.14 11.58
CA ASN A 59 -14.75 7.79 11.20
C ASN A 59 -13.60 6.82 10.91
N CYS A 60 -13.91 5.60 10.47
CA CYS A 60 -12.91 4.59 10.14
C CYS A 60 -11.91 5.06 9.07
N ASN A 61 -12.30 5.98 8.19
CA ASN A 61 -11.43 6.61 7.20
C ASN A 61 -10.32 7.47 7.84
N VAL A 62 -10.58 8.08 9.01
CA VAL A 62 -9.58 8.88 9.74
C VAL A 62 -8.55 7.95 10.37
N VAL A 63 -9.04 6.92 11.08
CA VAL A 63 -8.18 5.88 11.70
C VAL A 63 -7.30 5.20 10.64
N LEU A 64 -7.89 4.86 9.50
CA LEU A 64 -7.14 4.26 8.40
C LEU A 64 -6.08 5.23 7.84
N ALA A 65 -6.41 6.50 7.66
CA ALA A 65 -5.46 7.49 7.13
C ALA A 65 -4.24 7.64 8.05
N GLU A 66 -4.46 7.72 9.36
CA GLU A 66 -3.37 7.80 10.36
C GLU A 66 -2.45 6.57 10.27
N ILE A 67 -3.02 5.37 10.24
CA ILE A 67 -2.26 4.12 10.12
C ILE A 67 -1.48 4.08 8.81
N VAL A 68 -2.11 4.44 7.69
CA VAL A 68 -1.46 4.43 6.37
C VAL A 68 -0.30 5.41 6.34
N THR A 69 -0.47 6.63 6.87
CA THR A 69 0.60 7.63 6.96
C THR A 69 1.78 7.10 7.77
N GLN A 70 1.53 6.43 8.90
CA GLN A 70 2.58 5.79 9.68
C GLN A 70 3.30 4.70 8.87
N LEU A 71 2.56 3.76 8.30
CA LEU A 71 3.14 2.64 7.56
C LEU A 71 3.89 3.09 6.29
N MET A 72 3.48 4.18 5.65
CA MET A 72 4.21 4.79 4.52
C MET A 72 5.58 5.34 4.93
N SER A 73 5.78 5.70 6.20
CA SER A 73 7.09 6.12 6.71
C SER A 73 8.03 4.95 7.02
N GLU A 74 7.46 3.76 7.22
CA GLU A 74 8.18 2.56 7.68
C GLU A 74 8.44 1.55 6.55
N TYR A 75 7.52 1.42 5.59
CA TYR A 75 7.49 0.31 4.65
C TYR A 75 7.41 0.73 3.18
N GLU A 76 8.11 -0.02 2.34
CA GLU A 76 7.97 0.00 0.89
C GLU A 76 7.65 -1.40 0.37
N LEU A 77 6.89 -1.47 -0.72
CA LEU A 77 6.75 -2.72 -1.45
C LEU A 77 8.07 -3.04 -2.16
N GLY A 78 8.72 -4.12 -1.74
CA GLY A 78 9.92 -4.64 -2.40
C GLY A 78 9.65 -4.97 -3.87
N ARG A 79 10.70 -5.14 -4.68
CA ARG A 79 10.53 -5.58 -6.07
C ARG A 79 9.80 -6.92 -6.07
N SER A 80 8.61 -6.95 -6.66
CA SER A 80 7.76 -8.14 -6.76
C SER A 80 8.55 -9.32 -7.33
N GLU A 81 8.44 -10.50 -6.72
CA GLU A 81 8.84 -11.77 -7.37
C GLU A 81 7.94 -12.10 -8.56
N TYR A 82 6.74 -11.51 -8.62
CA TYR A 82 5.90 -11.47 -9.82
C TYR A 82 6.37 -10.34 -10.74
N GLY A 83 7.47 -10.61 -11.44
CA GLY A 83 7.73 -10.19 -12.82
C GLY A 83 7.72 -8.69 -13.10
N THR A 84 8.92 -8.11 -13.13
CA THR A 84 9.22 -7.07 -14.12
C THR A 84 9.07 -7.69 -15.51
N SER A 85 7.89 -7.64 -16.12
CA SER A 85 7.74 -7.87 -17.55
C SER A 85 7.76 -6.54 -18.29
N SER A 86 8.84 -5.79 -18.12
CA SER A 86 9.32 -4.93 -19.21
C SER A 86 10.16 -5.79 -20.15
N ARG A 87 9.51 -6.72 -20.86
CA ARG A 87 10.03 -7.13 -22.17
C ARG A 87 9.71 -5.99 -23.13
N ILE A 88 10.54 -4.96 -23.12
CA ILE A 88 10.70 -4.15 -24.32
C ILE A 88 11.42 -5.07 -25.31
N LEU A 89 10.73 -5.44 -26.39
CA LEU A 89 11.25 -6.30 -27.46
C LEU A 89 12.61 -5.78 -27.96
N PRO A 90 13.52 -6.67 -28.40
CA PRO A 90 14.66 -6.23 -29.20
C PRO A 90 14.13 -5.59 -30.48
N ARG A 91 14.43 -4.30 -30.67
CA ARG A 91 14.22 -3.60 -31.93
C ARG A 91 15.13 -4.26 -32.97
N GLN A 92 14.59 -5.20 -33.75
CA GLN A 92 15.28 -5.75 -34.90
C GLN A 92 15.56 -4.60 -35.89
N ARG A 93 16.81 -4.55 -36.36
CA ARG A 93 17.23 -3.69 -37.48
C ARG A 93 16.43 -4.05 -38.73
N ALA A 94 16.02 -3.03 -39.48
CA ALA A 94 15.75 -3.16 -40.90
C ALA A 94 16.72 -2.22 -41.65
N SER A 95 17.21 -2.74 -42.76
CA SER A 95 18.35 -2.37 -43.60
C SER A 95 18.50 -0.91 -44.02
#